data_AF-A0A7W4GMF4-F1
#
_entry.id   AF-A0A7W4GMF4-F1
#
_cell.length_a   1.000
_cell.length_b   1.000
_cell.length_c   1.000
_cell.angle_alpha   90.00
_cell.angle_beta   90.00
_cell.angle_gamma   90.00
#
_symmetry.space_group_name_H-M   'P 1'
#
loop_
_entity.id
_entity.type
_entity.pdbx_description
1 polymer ?
#
loop_
_entity_poly.entity_id
_entity_poly.type
_entity_poly.pdbx_seq_one_letter_code
_entity_poly.pdbx_strand_id
1 'polypeptide(L)' 'MNESTFYLIKNTTRGKIKNIEQIPFHDKPALLEAVDGVGTLEDIIVINDKIKALIHRGLEQDAVRWGRFCNPAR' A
#
# COMPACT_ATOMS: atom_id res chain seq x y z
N MET A 1 -0.85 -17.00 19.06
CA MET A 1 -1.00 -16.99 17.59
C MET A 1 0.07 -17.92 17.03
N ASN A 2 -0.28 -18.90 16.20
CA ASN A 2 0.72 -19.84 15.69
C ASN A 2 1.65 -19.16 14.68
N GLU A 3 2.93 -19.49 14.74
CA GLU A 3 3.98 -18.97 13.84
C GLU A 3 3.58 -19.13 12.36
N SER A 4 2.98 -20.27 12.01
CA SER A 4 2.47 -20.55 10.65
C SER A 4 1.38 -19.56 10.20
N THR A 5 0.51 -19.12 11.12
CA THR A 5 -0.53 -18.12 10.82
C THR A 5 0.09 -16.75 10.58
N PHE A 6 1.10 -16.38 11.37
CA PHE A 6 1.81 -15.11 11.19
C PHE A 6 2.52 -15.07 9.82
N TYR A 7 3.26 -16.12 9.47
CA TYR A 7 3.91 -16.22 8.15
C TYR A 7 2.92 -16.20 6.99
N LEU A 8 1.76 -16.86 7.14
CA LEU A 8 0.72 -16.82 6.12
C LEU A 8 0.19 -15.39 5.91
N ILE A 9 -0.05 -14.65 6.99
CA ILE A 9 -0.51 -13.26 6.93
C ILE A 9 0.57 -12.38 6.29
N LYS A 10 1.83 -12.53 6.72
CA LYS A 10 2.98 -11.79 6.17
C LYS A 10 3.11 -12.01 4.65
N ASN A 11 3.08 -13.27 4.21
CA ASN A 11 3.13 -13.62 2.79
C ASN A 11 1.92 -13.09 2.00
N THR A 12 0.73 -13.16 2.60
CA THR A 12 -0.50 -12.63 1.98
C THR A 12 -0.40 -11.11 1.78
N THR A 13 0.05 -10.37 2.80
CA THR A 13 0.25 -8.92 2.73
C THR A 13 1.28 -8.56 1.68
N ARG A 14 2.40 -9.30 1.62
CA ARG A 14 3.43 -9.17 0.59
C ARG A 14 2.87 -9.37 -0.82
N GLY A 15 2.02 -10.39 -1.01
CA GLY A 15 1.32 -10.64 -2.27
C GLY A 15 0.37 -9.51 -2.66
N LYS A 16 -0.35 -8.92 -1.70
CA LYS A 16 -1.23 -7.76 -1.94
C LYS A 16 -0.45 -6.54 -2.42
N ILE A 17 0.65 -6.17 -1.75
CA ILE A 17 1.47 -5.01 -2.14
C ILE A 17 1.93 -5.09 -3.60
N LYS A 18 2.29 -6.30 -4.06
CA LYS A 18 2.71 -6.52 -5.47
C LYS A 18 1.56 -6.26 -6.45
N ASN A 19 0.35 -6.71 -6.10
CA ASN A 19 -0.81 -6.73 -7.00
C ASN A 19 -1.68 -5.47 -6.95
N ILE A 20 -1.57 -4.63 -5.92
CA ILE A 20 -2.34 -3.37 -5.88
C ILE A 20 -1.73 -2.40 -6.90
N GLU A 21 -2.50 -2.03 -7.92
CA GLU A 21 -2.09 -1.13 -9.00
C GLU A 21 -1.98 0.32 -8.53
N GLN A 22 -2.80 0.71 -7.54
CA GLN A 22 -2.86 2.06 -6.99
C GLN A 22 -1.65 2.41 -6.12
N ILE A 23 -0.82 1.42 -5.74
CA ILE A 23 0.45 1.69 -5.05
C ILE A 23 1.47 2.11 -6.11
N PRO A 24 2.08 3.31 -6.00
CA PRO A 24 3.10 3.76 -6.93
C PRO A 24 4.26 2.76 -7.02
N PHE A 25 4.78 2.53 -8.24
CA PHE A 25 5.83 1.54 -8.48
C PHE A 25 7.08 1.76 -7.61
N HIS A 26 7.44 3.02 -7.34
CA HIS A 26 8.60 3.38 -6.52
C HIS A 26 8.39 3.12 -5.02
N ASP A 27 7.13 3.06 -4.55
CA ASP A 27 6.81 2.78 -3.15
C ASP A 27 6.72 1.28 -2.86
N LYS A 28 6.51 0.45 -3.89
CA LYS A 28 6.40 -1.02 -3.73
C LYS A 28 7.62 -1.65 -3.06
N PRO A 29 8.88 -1.35 -3.44
CA PRO A 29 10.06 -1.93 -2.79
C PRO A 29 10.13 -1.61 -1.29
N ALA A 30 9.92 -0.35 -0.91
CA ALA A 30 9.97 0.09 0.49
C ALA A 30 8.88 -0.58 1.34
N LEU A 31 7.68 -0.75 0.79
CA LEU A 31 6.59 -1.47 1.46
C LEU A 31 6.90 -2.97 1.61
N LEU A 32 7.53 -3.59 0.62
CA LEU A 32 7.93 -5.00 0.69
C LEU A 32 9.02 -5.21 1.74
N GLU A 33 10.03 -4.34 1.79
CA GLU A 33 11.06 -4.38 2.83
C GLU A 33 10.46 -4.17 4.23
N ALA A 34 9.52 -3.24 4.38
CA ALA A 34 8.82 -3.02 5.64
C ALA A 34 8.06 -4.28 6.09
N VAL A 35 7.38 -4.97 5.17
CA VAL A 35 6.71 -6.25 5.48
C VAL A 35 7.71 -7.33 5.85
N ASP A 36 8.83 -7.44 5.15
CA ASP A 36 9.85 -8.45 5.43
C ASP A 36 10.53 -8.22 6.80
N GLY A 37 10.57 -6.98 7.28
CA GLY A 37 11.08 -6.61 8.61
C GLY A 37 10.13 -6.79 9.79
N VAL A 38 8.84 -7.09 9.58
CA VAL A 38 7.88 -7.21 10.70
C VAL A 38 8.09 -8.46 11.55
N GLY A 39 8.01 -8.28 12.87
CA GLY A 39 8.09 -9.34 13.88
C GLY A 39 6.76 -9.61 14.59
N THR A 40 5.79 -8.69 14.51
CA THR A 40 4.50 -8.82 15.20
C THR A 40 3.32 -8.57 14.25
N LEU A 41 2.13 -9.03 14.65
CA LEU A 41 0.89 -8.77 13.91
C LEU A 41 0.54 -7.28 13.91
N GLU A 42 0.85 -6.57 14.99
CA GLU A 42 0.61 -5.13 15.14
C GLU A 42 1.38 -4.34 14.09
N ASP A 43 2.63 -4.73 13.81
CA ASP A 43 3.42 -4.13 12.73
C ASP A 43 2.74 -4.31 11.36
N ILE A 44 2.17 -5.48 11.10
CA ILE A 44 1.44 -5.76 9.85
C ILE A 44 0.19 -4.90 9.74
N ILE A 45 -0.53 -4.67 10.84
CA ILE A 45 -1.71 -3.77 10.87
C ILE A 45 -1.28 -2.34 10.52
N VAL A 46 -0.21 -1.84 11.14
CA VAL A 46 0.33 -0.50 10.86
C VAL A 46 0.74 -0.36 9.40
N ILE A 47 1.39 -1.37 8.81
CA ILE A 47 1.75 -1.35 7.39
C ILE A 47 0.50 -1.31 6.50
N ASN A 48 -0.52 -2.11 6.82
CA ASN A 48 -1.78 -2.11 6.07
C ASN A 48 -2.47 -0.74 6.10
N ASP A 49 -2.44 -0.04 7.23
CA ASP A 49 -3.02 1.30 7.32
C ASP A 49 -2.19 2.34 6.55
N LYS A 50 -0.85 2.23 6.54
CA LYS A 50 0.01 3.04 5.66
C LYS A 50 -0.29 2.78 4.18
N ILE A 51 -0.51 1.54 3.78
CA ILE A 51 -0.89 1.18 2.40
C ILE A 51 -2.22 1.85 2.03
N LYS A 52 -3.24 1.77 2.90
CA LYS A 52 -4.51 2.46 2.67
C LYS A 52 -4.30 3.96 2.50
N ALA A 53 -3.52 4.58 3.39
CA ALA A 53 -3.23 6.01 3.31
C ALA A 53 -2.50 6.41 2.01
N LEU A 54 -1.57 5.59 1.55
CA LEU A 54 -0.88 5.80 0.26
C LEU A 54 -1.84 5.69 -0.91
N ILE A 55 -2.71 4.68 -0.92
CA ILE A 55 -3.74 4.52 -1.96
C ILE A 55 -4.68 5.73 -1.98
N HIS A 56 -5.17 6.17 -0.82
CA HIS A 56 -6.04 7.34 -0.73
C HIS A 56 -5.35 8.60 -1.27
N ARG A 57 -4.10 8.86 -0.90
CA ARG A 57 -3.32 9.98 -1.42
C ARG A 57 -3.07 9.89 -2.93
N GLY A 58 -2.79 8.70 -3.44
CA GLY A 58 -2.62 8.46 -4.88
C GLY A 58 -3.90 8.77 -5.65
N LEU A 59 -5.05 8.30 -5.15
CA LEU A 59 -6.37 8.59 -5.73
C LEU A 59 -6.71 10.09 -5.68
N GLU A 60 -6.38 10.80 -4.59
CA GLU A 60 -6.55 12.25 -4.51
C GLU A 60 -5.66 12.99 -5.51
N GLN A 61 -4.40 12.57 -5.67
CA GLN A 61 -3.50 13.16 -6.67
C GLN A 61 -3.96 12.89 -8.10
N ASP A 62 -4.45 11.69 -8.40
CA ASP A 62 -5.03 11.38 -9.70
C ASP A 62 -6.31 12.19 -9.93
N ALA A 63 -7.20 12.31 -8.94
CA ALA A 63 -8.39 13.14 -9.05
C ALA A 63 -8.06 14.62 -9.30
N VAL A 64 -7.04 15.17 -8.64
CA VAL A 64 -6.54 16.54 -8.90
C VAL A 64 -5.92 16.64 -10.29
N ARG A 65 -5.16 15.64 -10.73
CA ARG A 65 -4.53 15.58 -12.04
C ARG A 65 -5.60 15.58 -13.14
N TRP A 66 -6.58 14.68 -13.08
CA TRP A 66 -7.68 14.60 -14.05
C TRP A 66 -8.65 15.79 -13.95
N GLY A 67 -8.90 16.32 -12.75
CA GLY A 67 -9.70 17.53 -12.55
C GLY A 67 -9.11 18.77 -13.21
N ARG A 68 -7.77 18.86 -13.34
CA ARG A 68 -7.10 19.92 -14.12
C ARG A 68 -7.25 19.74 -15.64
N PHE A 69 -7.44 18.51 -16.13
CA PHE A 69 -7.67 18.25 -17.56
C PHE A 69 -9.14 18.45 -17.96
N CYS A 70 -10.10 18.38 -17.02
CA CYS A 70 -11.52 18.54 -17.31
C CYS A 70 -12.06 19.98 -17.19
N ASN A 71 -11.22 21.00 -16.95
CA ASN A 71 -11.65 22.40 -16.99
C ASN A 71 -10.98 23.17 -18.15
N PRO A 72 -11.61 23.25 -19.34
CA PRO A 72 -11.09 23.95 -20.51
C PRO A 72 -11.28 25.48 -20.45
N ALA A 73 -11.50 26.06 -19.27
CA ALA A 73 -11.70 27.50 -19.10
C ALA A 73 -10.48 28.18 -18.45
N ARG A 74 -9.41 28.38 -19.23
CA ARG A 74 -8.46 29.47 -18.97
C ARG A 74 -7.87 30.00 -20.26
#